data_AF-A0A7S2PEA0-F1
#
_entry.id   AF-A0A7S2PEA0-F1
#
_cell.length_a   1.000
_cell.length_b   1.000
_cell.length_c   1.000
_cell.angle_alpha   90.00
_cell.angle_beta   90.00
_cell.angle_gamma   90.00
#
_symmetry.space_group_name_H-M   'P 1'
#
loop_
_entity.id
_entity.type
_entity.pdbx_description
1 polymer ?
#
loop_
_entity_poly.entity_id
_entity_poly.type
_entity_poly.pdbx_seq_one_letter_code
_entity_poly.pdbx_strand_id
1 'polypeptide(L)'
;MSTTGEATVNPDGSTTFDDAGADANFDNTTDGSGIPNMDEETTAEEIIKGTDPALYLAIAVVCFAVIFVFIQIRKKRKSDEIDSFFSNLDGDKFNLQLPGSVDEYYEVKEKCEKAGWEPGQSSGAQPSPHHRALAQALMKRCIDDIPIVTHIQRESPGMNKLYSQSMCSVKQWKSYQAAEAMVSAEVEEVRAEADEIEPGWSQVIWRQAMQYSQMLKQKEEQAKKAQAEQQRAIAAQQAA
;
A
#
# COMPACT_ATOMS: atom_id res chain seq x y z
N MET A 1 -7.31 50.07 31.42
CA MET A 1 -6.86 49.88 30.03
C MET A 1 -5.66 48.96 30.09
N SER A 2 -5.86 47.69 29.77
CA SER A 2 -4.82 46.65 29.84
C SER A 2 -3.82 46.84 28.72
N THR A 3 -2.55 47.05 29.06
CA THR A 3 -1.43 46.93 28.11
C THR A 3 -0.98 45.47 28.10
N THR A 4 -1.41 44.74 27.08
CA THR A 4 -0.93 43.39 26.73
C THR A 4 0.57 43.44 26.40
N GLY A 5 1.39 42.75 27.18
CA GLY A 5 2.78 42.45 26.81
C GLY A 5 2.79 41.35 25.75
N GLU A 6 3.23 41.69 24.53
CA GLU A 6 3.45 40.72 23.46
C GLU A 6 4.70 39.88 23.77
N ALA A 7 4.52 38.56 23.87
CA ALA A 7 5.63 37.62 23.91
C ALA A 7 6.26 37.53 22.51
N THR A 8 7.50 37.99 22.37
CA THR A 8 8.27 37.79 21.14
C THR A 8 8.91 36.41 21.19
N VAL A 9 8.52 35.53 20.26
CA VAL A 9 9.05 34.17 20.15
C VAL A 9 10.26 34.18 19.22
N ASN A 10 11.42 33.77 19.72
CA ASN A 10 12.63 33.65 18.91
C ASN A 10 12.54 32.44 17.96
N PRO A 11 13.25 32.43 16.82
CA PRO A 11 13.21 31.34 15.83
C PRO A 11 13.75 29.99 16.34
N ASP A 12 14.33 29.94 17.54
CA ASP A 12 14.75 28.73 18.25
C ASP A 12 13.69 28.19 19.22
N GLY A 13 12.53 28.84 19.31
CA GLY A 13 11.42 28.45 20.18
C GLY A 13 11.56 28.89 21.65
N SER A 14 12.55 29.73 21.99
CA SER A 14 12.65 30.32 23.32
C SER A 14 11.82 31.59 23.46
N THR A 15 11.26 31.82 24.66
CA THR A 15 10.56 33.06 25.02
C THR A 15 11.33 33.77 26.13
N THR A 16 11.66 35.04 25.94
CA THR A 16 12.29 35.89 26.97
C THR A 16 11.30 36.95 27.41
N PHE A 17 11.13 37.14 28.72
CA PHE A 17 10.33 38.21 29.29
C PHE A 17 11.26 39.26 29.89
N ASP A 18 11.15 40.50 29.41
CA ASP A 18 11.77 41.66 30.05
C ASP A 18 10.81 42.16 31.13
N ASP A 19 11.14 41.94 32.41
CA ASP A 19 10.43 42.58 33.51
C ASP A 19 11.35 43.57 34.25
N ALA A 20 10.94 44.82 34.23
CA ALA A 20 11.64 45.96 34.79
C ALA A 20 10.92 46.45 36.05
N GLY A 21 11.46 46.08 37.21
CA GLY A 21 11.46 46.83 38.47
C GLY A 21 10.14 46.97 39.27
N ALA A 22 10.20 46.66 40.57
CA ALA A 22 9.95 47.61 41.67
C ALA A 22 9.77 46.89 43.04
N ASP A 23 10.35 47.52 44.06
CA ASP A 23 10.32 47.20 45.49
C ASP A 23 8.92 47.18 46.14
N ALA A 24 8.73 46.37 47.19
CA ALA A 24 7.96 46.75 48.38
C ALA A 24 8.24 45.82 49.58
N ASN A 25 8.22 46.42 50.76
CA ASN A 25 8.78 46.02 52.04
C ASN A 25 7.66 45.68 53.07
N PHE A 26 8.03 45.09 54.23
CA PHE A 26 7.26 45.01 55.50
C PHE A 26 6.24 43.84 55.64
N ASP A 27 6.09 43.08 56.74
CA ASP A 27 6.32 43.33 58.17
C ASP A 27 6.53 42.03 59.00
N ASN A 28 7.15 42.25 60.16
CA ASN A 28 7.59 41.46 61.29
C ASN A 28 6.45 40.94 62.22
N THR A 29 6.60 39.72 62.77
CA THR A 29 6.20 39.43 64.17
C THR A 29 6.97 38.24 64.77
N THR A 30 7.93 38.55 65.65
CA THR A 30 8.20 38.00 67.00
C THR A 30 7.64 36.61 67.37
N ASP A 31 8.46 35.64 67.79
CA ASP A 31 8.90 35.46 69.19
C ASP A 31 9.83 34.24 69.37
N GLY A 32 10.68 34.29 70.39
CA GLY A 32 11.83 33.40 70.55
C GLY A 32 11.56 32.00 71.08
N SER A 33 12.42 31.05 70.71
CA SER A 33 13.11 30.13 71.63
C SER A 33 13.98 29.17 70.80
N GLY A 34 15.21 28.96 71.26
CA GLY A 34 16.24 28.25 70.52
C GLY A 34 15.86 26.81 70.18
N ILE A 35 16.00 26.48 68.91
CA ILE A 35 16.20 25.12 68.41
C ILE A 35 17.45 25.21 67.51
N PRO A 36 18.49 24.39 67.73
CA PRO A 36 19.70 24.47 66.95
C PRO A 36 19.38 24.17 65.48
N ASN A 37 20.02 24.93 64.57
CA ASN A 37 20.10 24.60 63.15
C ASN A 37 20.35 23.09 63.02
N MET A 38 19.34 22.39 62.52
CA MET A 38 19.45 21.00 62.12
C MET A 38 19.59 21.06 60.60
N ASP A 39 20.78 20.69 60.17
CA ASP A 39 21.32 20.91 58.84
C ASP A 39 20.55 20.06 57.80
N GLU A 40 19.41 20.57 57.33
CA GLU A 40 18.55 19.96 56.29
C GLU A 40 19.12 20.20 54.87
N GLU A 41 20.43 20.16 54.73
CA GLU A 41 21.14 20.23 53.44
C GLU A 41 21.91 18.91 53.15
N THR A 42 21.88 17.95 54.07
CA THR A 42 22.70 16.73 53.95
C THR A 42 22.00 15.52 53.35
N THR A 43 20.66 15.49 53.28
CA THR A 43 19.94 14.27 52.83
C THR A 43 19.76 14.19 51.32
N ALA A 44 19.75 15.32 50.60
CA ALA A 44 19.75 15.33 49.14
C ALA A 44 21.16 15.05 48.58
N GLU A 45 22.21 15.52 49.25
CA GLU A 45 23.60 15.33 48.80
C GLU A 45 24.16 13.93 49.11
N GLU A 46 23.71 13.26 50.18
CA GLU A 46 24.20 11.92 50.50
C GLU A 46 23.68 10.81 49.57
N ILE A 47 22.53 10.99 48.92
CA ILE A 47 22.02 9.99 47.96
C ILE A 47 22.84 10.00 46.66
N ILE A 48 23.50 11.11 46.36
CA ILE A 48 24.28 11.31 45.12
C ILE A 48 25.72 10.80 45.29
N LYS A 49 26.25 10.72 46.51
CA LYS A 49 27.68 10.50 46.76
C LYS A 49 28.17 9.04 46.68
N GLY A 50 27.26 8.07 46.53
CA GLY A 50 27.59 6.64 46.49
C GLY A 50 27.14 5.88 45.24
N THR A 51 26.40 6.53 44.33
CA THR A 51 25.81 5.86 43.17
C THR A 51 26.66 6.10 41.94
N ASP A 52 27.20 5.02 41.37
CA ASP A 52 28.01 5.04 40.14
C ASP A 52 27.27 5.81 39.02
N PRO A 53 27.88 6.83 38.39
CA PRO A 53 27.32 7.53 37.22
C PRO A 53 26.80 6.58 36.13
N ALA A 54 27.39 5.38 36.01
CA ALA A 54 26.94 4.34 35.10
C ALA A 54 25.53 3.82 35.42
N LEU A 55 25.11 3.83 36.69
CA LEU A 55 23.76 3.40 37.10
C LEU A 55 22.69 4.37 36.62
N TYR A 56 22.94 5.69 36.70
CA TYR A 56 22.03 6.70 36.16
C TYR A 56 21.91 6.60 34.63
N LEU A 57 23.02 6.33 33.94
CA LEU A 57 23.03 6.10 32.51
C LEU A 57 22.25 4.81 32.14
N ALA A 58 22.43 3.74 32.91
CA ALA A 58 21.70 2.49 32.71
C ALA A 58 20.18 2.67 32.92
N ILE A 59 19.77 3.38 33.97
CA ILE A 59 18.36 3.71 34.24
C ILE A 59 17.81 4.59 33.12
N ALA A 60 18.55 5.59 32.64
CA ALA A 60 18.12 6.45 31.53
C ALA A 60 17.93 5.64 30.24
N VAL A 61 18.82 4.70 29.93
CA VAL A 61 18.71 3.81 28.76
C VAL A 61 17.50 2.88 28.89
N VAL A 62 17.25 2.32 30.07
CA VAL A 62 16.08 1.46 30.33
C VAL A 62 14.79 2.27 30.22
N CYS A 63 14.73 3.46 30.82
CA CYS A 63 13.58 4.37 30.69
C CYS A 63 13.33 4.74 29.23
N PHE A 64 14.38 5.06 28.47
CA PHE A 64 14.27 5.36 27.03
C PHE A 64 13.78 4.16 26.23
N ALA A 65 14.27 2.96 26.53
CA ALA A 65 13.80 1.72 25.90
C ALA A 65 12.33 1.43 26.22
N VAL A 66 11.90 1.62 27.47
CA VAL A 66 10.50 1.45 27.89
C VAL A 66 9.59 2.48 27.20
N ILE A 67 10.00 3.75 27.16
CA ILE A 67 9.27 4.81 26.45
C ILE A 67 9.19 4.52 24.95
N PHE A 68 10.30 4.08 24.33
CA PHE A 68 10.35 3.70 22.92
C PHE A 68 9.41 2.52 22.61
N VAL A 69 9.43 1.48 23.46
CA VAL A 69 8.52 0.32 23.34
C VAL A 69 7.06 0.75 23.54
N PHE A 70 6.77 1.62 24.52
CA PHE A 70 5.43 2.12 24.76
C PHE A 70 4.90 2.94 23.56
N ILE A 71 5.73 3.82 22.99
CA ILE A 71 5.40 4.58 21.78
C ILE A 71 5.16 3.65 20.59
N GLN A 72 5.99 2.63 20.41
CA GLN A 72 5.81 1.61 19.35
C GLN A 72 4.50 0.84 19.52
N ILE A 73 4.15 0.40 20.73
CA ILE A 73 2.89 -0.30 21.01
C ILE A 73 1.69 0.60 20.75
N ARG A 74 1.76 1.86 21.20
CA ARG A 74 0.67 2.83 21.01
C ARG A 74 0.49 3.20 19.54
N LYS A 75 1.59 3.28 18.77
CA LYS A 75 1.58 3.50 17.32
C LYS A 75 1.01 2.29 16.57
N LYS A 76 1.38 1.07 16.96
CA LYS A 76 0.80 -0.17 16.39
C LYS A 76 -0.71 -0.24 16.59
N ARG A 77 -1.20 0.00 17.81
CA ARG A 77 -2.65 -0.01 18.11
C ARG A 77 -3.46 0.96 17.25
N LYS A 78 -2.97 2.20 17.07
CA LYS A 78 -3.62 3.18 16.18
C LYS A 78 -3.60 2.73 14.72
N SER A 79 -2.49 2.13 14.26
CA SER A 79 -2.41 1.59 12.90
C SER A 79 -3.40 0.46 12.68
N ASP A 80 -3.54 -0.46 13.65
CA ASP A 80 -4.45 -1.60 13.53
C ASP A 80 -5.92 -1.18 13.53
N GLU A 81 -6.28 -0.17 14.32
CA GLU A 81 -7.63 0.43 14.30
C GLU A 81 -7.94 1.05 12.92
N ILE A 82 -7.02 1.85 12.39
CA ILE A 82 -7.13 2.45 11.05
C ILE A 82 -7.25 1.36 9.98
N ASP A 83 -6.37 0.35 10.03
CA ASP A 83 -6.41 -0.77 9.09
C ASP A 83 -7.75 -1.52 9.15
N SER A 84 -8.28 -1.78 10.35
CA SER A 84 -9.58 -2.45 10.52
C SER A 84 -10.75 -1.63 9.96
N PHE A 85 -10.71 -0.31 10.10
CA PHE A 85 -11.69 0.60 9.52
C PHE A 85 -11.69 0.53 7.99
N PHE A 86 -10.51 0.59 7.36
CA PHE A 86 -10.38 0.53 5.90
C PHE A 86 -10.67 -0.87 5.33
N SER A 87 -10.26 -1.94 6.00
CA SER A 87 -10.58 -3.32 5.58
C SER A 87 -12.08 -3.59 5.56
N ASN A 88 -12.84 -3.04 6.53
CA ASN A 88 -14.30 -3.17 6.54
C ASN A 88 -14.98 -2.34 5.44
N LEU A 89 -14.32 -1.29 4.93
CA LEU A 89 -14.89 -0.37 3.94
C LEU A 89 -14.66 -0.83 2.50
N ASP A 90 -13.44 -1.32 2.20
CA ASP A 90 -12.98 -1.56 0.83
C ASP A 90 -12.56 -3.02 0.58
N GLY A 91 -12.53 -3.87 1.61
CA GLY A 91 -12.27 -5.31 1.50
C GLY A 91 -11.00 -5.69 0.71
N ASP A 92 -10.88 -6.98 0.38
CA ASP A 92 -9.79 -7.59 -0.41
C ASP A 92 -9.80 -7.15 -1.90
N LYS A 93 -10.00 -5.86 -2.19
CA LYS A 93 -10.11 -5.31 -3.55
C LYS A 93 -8.91 -5.64 -4.47
N PHE A 94 -7.75 -5.88 -3.87
CA PHE A 94 -6.49 -6.18 -4.55
C PHE A 94 -5.98 -7.61 -4.33
N ASN A 95 -6.81 -8.51 -3.79
CA ASN A 95 -6.49 -9.94 -3.75
C ASN A 95 -6.79 -10.57 -5.12
N LEU A 96 -5.98 -10.17 -6.10
CA LEU A 96 -6.09 -10.64 -7.48
C LEU A 96 -5.46 -12.03 -7.59
N GLN A 97 -6.13 -12.91 -8.31
CA GLN A 97 -5.61 -14.21 -8.71
C GLN A 97 -5.42 -14.19 -10.22
N LEU A 98 -4.32 -14.77 -10.68
CA LEU A 98 -4.08 -14.93 -12.11
C LEU A 98 -5.16 -15.86 -12.70
N PRO A 99 -5.64 -15.61 -13.93
CA PRO A 99 -6.60 -16.48 -14.58
C PRO A 99 -6.04 -17.89 -14.83
N GLY A 100 -6.90 -18.91 -14.81
CA GLY A 100 -6.51 -20.29 -15.13
C GLY A 100 -5.99 -20.50 -16.56
N SER A 101 -6.14 -19.51 -17.45
CA SER A 101 -5.55 -19.54 -18.79
C SER A 101 -4.02 -19.46 -18.79
N VAL A 102 -3.41 -18.99 -17.70
CA VAL A 102 -1.96 -19.07 -17.48
C VAL A 102 -1.52 -20.54 -17.42
N ASP A 103 -2.19 -21.34 -16.59
CA ASP A 103 -1.88 -22.78 -16.45
C ASP A 103 -2.12 -23.53 -17.77
N GLU A 104 -3.23 -23.23 -18.46
CA GLU A 104 -3.53 -23.81 -19.77
C GLU A 104 -2.43 -23.53 -20.80
N TYR A 105 -1.85 -22.31 -20.80
CA TYR A 105 -0.75 -21.96 -21.70
C TYR A 105 0.48 -22.83 -21.42
N TYR A 106 0.88 -22.98 -20.15
CA TYR A 106 2.03 -23.82 -19.80
C TYR A 106 1.82 -25.28 -20.16
N GLU A 107 0.60 -25.81 -20.01
CA GLU A 107 0.29 -27.16 -20.51
C GLU A 107 0.44 -27.30 -22.03
N VAL A 108 0.00 -26.29 -22.80
CA VAL A 108 0.16 -26.28 -24.26
C VAL A 108 1.62 -26.15 -24.62
N LYS A 109 2.39 -25.33 -23.91
CA LYS A 109 3.84 -25.15 -24.10
C LYS A 109 4.58 -26.46 -23.87
N GLU A 110 4.33 -27.13 -22.75
CA GLU A 110 4.94 -28.43 -22.45
C GLU A 110 4.62 -29.48 -23.52
N LYS A 111 3.37 -29.53 -24.01
CA LYS A 111 2.97 -30.43 -25.11
C LYS A 111 3.69 -30.11 -26.42
N CYS A 112 3.94 -28.83 -26.71
CA CYS A 112 4.65 -28.41 -27.92
C CYS A 112 6.16 -28.68 -27.82
N GLU A 113 6.78 -28.42 -26.67
CA GLU A 113 8.19 -28.72 -26.42
C GLU A 113 8.47 -30.22 -26.50
N LYS A 114 7.59 -31.06 -25.91
CA LYS A 114 7.66 -32.53 -26.06
C LYS A 114 7.52 -32.99 -27.50
N ALA A 115 6.82 -32.23 -28.34
CA ALA A 115 6.67 -32.50 -29.76
C ALA A 115 7.83 -31.94 -30.62
N GLY A 116 8.85 -31.34 -30.00
CA GLY A 116 10.06 -30.84 -30.66
C GLY A 116 9.99 -29.37 -31.09
N TRP A 117 9.09 -28.57 -30.51
CA TRP A 117 9.12 -27.11 -30.68
C TRP A 117 10.27 -26.51 -29.86
N GLU A 118 10.99 -25.55 -30.46
CA GLU A 118 12.08 -24.81 -29.82
C GLU A 118 11.77 -23.29 -29.82
N PRO A 119 12.10 -22.56 -28.73
CA PRO A 119 11.96 -21.12 -28.66
C PRO A 119 12.77 -20.38 -29.75
N GLY A 120 12.23 -19.28 -30.25
CA GLY A 120 12.87 -18.39 -31.22
C GLY A 120 12.77 -18.86 -32.68
N GLN A 121 12.08 -19.97 -32.97
CA GLN A 121 11.78 -20.38 -34.33
C GLN A 121 10.72 -19.44 -34.93
N SER A 122 11.13 -18.58 -35.86
CA SER A 122 10.18 -17.75 -36.59
C SER A 122 9.21 -18.63 -37.38
N SER A 123 7.93 -18.26 -37.36
CA SER A 123 6.97 -18.78 -38.33
C SER A 123 7.47 -18.35 -39.71
N GLY A 124 8.02 -19.28 -40.49
CA GLY A 124 8.29 -19.06 -41.90
C GLY A 124 7.00 -18.81 -42.70
N ALA A 125 7.01 -19.07 -44.00
CA ALA A 125 5.83 -18.84 -44.86
C ALA A 125 4.57 -19.65 -44.47
N GLN A 126 4.71 -20.70 -43.65
CA GLN A 126 3.60 -21.45 -43.06
C GLN A 126 3.88 -21.71 -41.57
N PRO A 127 3.06 -21.19 -40.65
CA PRO A 127 3.23 -21.45 -39.22
C PRO A 127 2.97 -22.93 -38.93
N SER A 128 3.88 -23.54 -38.17
CA SER A 128 3.71 -24.93 -37.72
C SER A 128 2.46 -25.07 -36.85
N PRO A 129 1.84 -26.26 -36.78
CA PRO A 129 0.69 -26.49 -35.91
C PRO A 129 0.99 -26.13 -34.44
N HIS A 130 2.21 -26.40 -33.97
CA HIS A 130 2.68 -26.07 -32.63
C HIS A 130 2.77 -24.55 -32.41
N HIS A 131 3.35 -23.83 -33.36
CA HIS A 131 3.44 -22.37 -33.32
C HIS A 131 2.04 -21.73 -33.26
N ARG A 132 1.09 -22.23 -34.07
CA ARG A 132 -0.30 -21.74 -34.04
C ARG A 132 -0.99 -22.03 -32.70
N ALA A 133 -0.80 -23.23 -32.15
CA ALA A 133 -1.41 -23.62 -30.87
C ALA A 133 -0.88 -22.76 -29.71
N LEU A 134 0.44 -22.55 -29.65
CA LEU A 134 1.10 -21.66 -28.68
C LEU A 134 0.60 -20.22 -28.81
N ALA A 135 0.58 -19.68 -30.03
CA ALA A 135 0.12 -18.31 -30.26
C ALA A 135 -1.35 -18.11 -29.85
N GLN A 136 -2.22 -19.10 -30.12
CA GLN A 136 -3.62 -19.06 -29.70
C GLN A 136 -3.77 -19.12 -28.18
N ALA A 137 -3.03 -20.02 -27.51
CA ALA A 137 -3.05 -20.13 -26.05
C ALA A 137 -2.55 -18.84 -25.38
N LEU A 138 -1.45 -18.26 -25.86
CA LEU A 138 -0.92 -17.00 -25.34
C LEU A 138 -1.91 -15.85 -25.57
N MET A 139 -2.52 -15.75 -26.75
CA MET A 139 -3.53 -14.74 -27.03
C MET A 139 -4.75 -14.88 -26.11
N LYS A 140 -5.18 -16.10 -25.77
CA LYS A 140 -6.26 -16.35 -24.80
C LYS A 140 -5.88 -15.83 -23.41
N ARG A 141 -4.68 -16.17 -22.92
CA ARG A 141 -4.11 -15.64 -21.66
C ARG A 141 -4.14 -14.11 -21.65
N CYS A 142 -3.59 -13.45 -22.66
CA CYS A 142 -3.60 -11.99 -22.75
C CYS A 142 -5.03 -11.39 -22.70
N ILE A 143 -6.00 -12.03 -23.35
CA ILE A 143 -7.39 -11.54 -23.36
C ILE A 143 -8.01 -11.60 -21.96
N ASP A 144 -7.73 -12.69 -21.23
CA ASP A 144 -8.20 -12.90 -19.86
C ASP A 144 -7.51 -11.98 -18.84
N ASP A 145 -6.27 -11.54 -19.12
CA ASP A 145 -5.53 -10.60 -18.27
C ASP A 145 -5.99 -9.14 -18.42
N ILE A 146 -6.54 -8.76 -19.59
CA ILE A 146 -6.95 -7.37 -19.88
C ILE A 146 -7.84 -6.75 -18.80
N PRO A 147 -8.90 -7.41 -18.29
CA PRO A 147 -9.71 -6.86 -17.20
C PRO A 147 -8.90 -6.50 -15.96
N ILE A 148 -7.91 -7.34 -15.61
CA ILE A 148 -7.04 -7.18 -14.44
C ILE A 148 -6.07 -6.02 -14.67
N VAL A 149 -5.39 -6.02 -15.83
CA VAL A 149 -4.48 -4.94 -16.24
C VAL A 149 -5.21 -3.59 -16.29
N THR A 150 -6.39 -3.56 -16.90
CA THR A 150 -7.21 -2.34 -17.00
C THR A 150 -7.67 -1.86 -15.62
N HIS A 151 -8.02 -2.80 -14.72
CA HIS A 151 -8.39 -2.46 -13.35
C HIS A 151 -7.25 -1.77 -12.62
N ILE A 152 -6.05 -2.37 -12.59
CA ILE A 152 -4.88 -1.78 -11.93
C ILE A 152 -4.49 -0.42 -12.53
N GLN A 153 -4.47 -0.31 -13.86
CA GLN A 153 -4.16 0.96 -14.53
C GLN A 153 -5.15 2.08 -14.17
N ARG A 154 -6.44 1.74 -14.02
CA ARG A 154 -7.49 2.70 -13.64
C ARG A 154 -7.37 3.13 -12.18
N GLU A 155 -7.05 2.20 -11.28
CA GLU A 155 -6.96 2.48 -9.84
C GLU A 155 -5.63 3.17 -9.46
N SER A 156 -4.56 2.98 -10.24
CA SER A 156 -3.21 3.50 -9.96
C SER A 156 -3.12 4.99 -9.59
N PRO A 157 -3.65 5.95 -10.38
CA PRO A 157 -3.57 7.37 -10.03
C PRO A 157 -4.40 7.71 -8.78
N GLY A 158 -5.53 7.01 -8.59
CA GLY A 158 -6.39 7.20 -7.42
C GLY A 158 -5.72 6.73 -6.14
N MET A 159 -5.11 5.54 -6.18
CA MET A 159 -4.47 4.93 -5.02
C MET A 159 -3.21 5.70 -4.58
N ASN A 160 -2.39 6.16 -5.53
CA ASN A 160 -1.25 7.02 -5.24
C ASN A 160 -1.68 8.32 -4.53
N LYS A 161 -2.78 8.93 -4.98
CA LYS A 161 -3.33 10.14 -4.36
C LYS A 161 -3.86 9.86 -2.95
N LEU A 162 -4.62 8.79 -2.77
CA LEU A 162 -5.16 8.39 -1.47
C LEU A 162 -4.05 8.14 -0.44
N TYR A 163 -2.96 7.48 -0.85
CA TYR A 163 -1.82 7.27 0.03
C TYR A 163 -1.11 8.57 0.40
N SER A 164 -0.85 9.46 -0.57
CA SER A 164 -0.22 10.77 -0.31
C SER A 164 -1.03 11.66 0.63
N GLN A 165 -2.36 11.50 0.64
CA GLN A 165 -3.28 12.26 1.49
C GLN A 165 -3.61 11.55 2.81
N SER A 166 -2.96 10.41 3.11
CA SER A 166 -3.28 9.57 4.29
C SER A 166 -4.75 9.13 4.36
N MET A 167 -5.40 8.99 3.20
CA MET A 167 -6.82 8.60 3.06
C MET A 167 -7.00 7.10 2.77
N CYS A 168 -5.93 6.32 2.74
CA CYS A 168 -5.97 4.86 2.72
C CYS A 168 -5.02 4.29 3.77
N SER A 169 -5.26 3.04 4.16
CA SER A 169 -4.38 2.35 5.10
C SER A 169 -3.05 1.93 4.45
N VAL A 170 -2.01 1.75 5.25
CA VAL A 170 -0.71 1.25 4.77
C VAL A 170 -0.85 -0.20 4.27
N LYS A 171 -1.71 -1.01 4.91
CA LYS A 171 -1.98 -2.38 4.46
C LYS A 171 -2.65 -2.39 3.08
N GLN A 172 -3.62 -1.50 2.85
CA GLN A 172 -4.30 -1.37 1.55
C GLN A 172 -3.34 -0.91 0.46
N TRP A 173 -2.49 0.09 0.76
CA TRP A 173 -1.45 0.54 -0.15
C TRP A 173 -0.47 -0.59 -0.53
N LYS A 174 -0.01 -1.36 0.46
CA LYS A 174 0.88 -2.51 0.21
C LYS A 174 0.19 -3.61 -0.61
N SER A 175 -1.09 -3.86 -0.36
CA SER A 175 -1.88 -4.81 -1.14
C SER A 175 -1.99 -4.38 -2.60
N TYR A 176 -2.27 -3.10 -2.85
CA TYR A 176 -2.22 -2.51 -4.19
C TYR A 176 -0.83 -2.66 -4.84
N GLN A 177 0.25 -2.34 -4.13
CA GLN A 177 1.61 -2.48 -4.67
C GLN A 177 1.95 -3.93 -5.03
N ALA A 178 1.53 -4.89 -4.21
CA ALA A 178 1.74 -6.31 -4.49
C ALA A 178 0.96 -6.74 -5.75
N ALA A 179 -0.29 -6.29 -5.88
CA ALA A 179 -1.10 -6.52 -7.06
C ALA A 179 -0.52 -5.86 -8.33
N GLU A 180 -0.04 -4.61 -8.23
CA GLU A 180 0.63 -3.91 -9.31
C GLU A 180 1.91 -4.60 -9.75
N ALA A 181 2.72 -5.09 -8.80
CA ALA A 181 3.93 -5.84 -9.09
C ALA A 181 3.61 -7.18 -9.78
N MET A 182 2.59 -7.91 -9.30
CA MET A 182 2.13 -9.15 -9.93
C MET A 182 1.69 -8.92 -11.38
N VAL A 183 0.83 -7.93 -11.61
CA VAL A 183 0.32 -7.62 -12.97
C VAL A 183 1.44 -7.11 -13.87
N SER A 184 2.39 -6.33 -13.34
CA SER A 184 3.55 -5.88 -14.12
C SER A 184 4.47 -7.03 -14.51
N ALA A 185 4.71 -7.99 -13.61
CA ALA A 185 5.46 -9.19 -13.91
C ALA A 185 4.77 -10.03 -15.00
N GLU A 186 3.47 -10.25 -14.87
CA GLU A 186 2.66 -10.97 -15.86
C GLU A 186 2.76 -10.32 -17.26
N VAL A 187 2.67 -8.99 -17.34
CA VAL A 187 2.79 -8.26 -18.61
C VAL A 187 4.15 -8.45 -19.27
N GLU A 188 5.23 -8.45 -18.48
CA GLU A 188 6.59 -8.66 -19.00
C GLU A 188 6.85 -10.14 -19.35
N GLU A 189 6.32 -11.10 -18.59
CA GLU A 189 6.38 -12.53 -18.90
C GLU A 189 5.70 -12.83 -20.25
N VAL A 190 4.47 -12.35 -20.44
CA VAL A 190 3.74 -12.48 -21.71
C VAL A 190 4.50 -11.86 -22.88
N ARG A 191 5.19 -10.72 -22.66
CA ARG A 191 6.03 -10.11 -23.71
C ARG A 191 7.23 -10.99 -24.05
N ALA A 192 7.92 -11.52 -23.04
CA ALA A 192 9.04 -12.43 -23.26
C ALA A 192 8.60 -13.68 -24.01
N GLU A 193 7.50 -14.31 -23.60
CA GLU A 193 6.92 -15.49 -24.25
C GLU A 193 6.44 -15.19 -25.68
N ALA A 194 5.89 -14.00 -25.94
CA ALA A 194 5.52 -13.59 -27.28
C ALA A 194 6.74 -13.51 -28.20
N ASP A 195 7.85 -12.95 -27.72
CA ASP A 195 9.11 -12.90 -28.48
C ASP A 195 9.78 -14.27 -28.64
N GLU A 196 9.59 -15.20 -27.70
CA GLU A 196 9.99 -16.60 -27.85
C GLU A 196 9.20 -17.31 -28.96
N ILE A 197 7.91 -17.00 -29.11
CA ILE A 197 7.07 -17.58 -30.16
C ILE A 197 7.39 -16.95 -31.52
N GLU A 198 7.40 -15.63 -31.60
CA GLU A 198 7.70 -14.88 -32.82
C GLU A 198 8.46 -13.59 -32.50
N PRO A 199 9.68 -13.41 -33.02
CA PRO A 199 10.48 -12.22 -32.75
C PRO A 199 9.75 -10.93 -33.11
N GLY A 200 9.59 -10.02 -32.13
CA GLY A 200 8.92 -8.72 -32.31
C GLY A 200 7.42 -8.75 -32.04
N TRP A 201 6.85 -9.93 -31.71
CA TRP A 201 5.43 -10.03 -31.38
C TRP A 201 5.09 -9.40 -30.03
N SER A 202 6.06 -9.30 -29.11
CA SER A 202 5.90 -8.63 -27.81
C SER A 202 5.39 -7.19 -27.89
N GLN A 203 5.73 -6.48 -28.97
CA GLN A 203 5.35 -5.09 -29.18
C GLN A 203 3.87 -4.93 -29.57
N VAL A 204 3.25 -5.97 -30.15
CA VAL A 204 1.92 -5.87 -30.75
C VAL A 204 0.88 -6.76 -30.07
N ILE A 205 1.29 -7.80 -29.33
CA ILE A 205 0.39 -8.79 -28.75
C ILE A 205 -0.69 -8.16 -27.86
N TRP A 206 -0.32 -7.25 -26.96
CA TRP A 206 -1.27 -6.59 -26.07
C TRP A 206 -2.26 -5.69 -26.81
N ARG A 207 -1.82 -5.01 -27.88
CA ARG A 207 -2.72 -4.22 -28.74
C ARG A 207 -3.69 -5.12 -29.48
N GLN A 208 -3.22 -6.24 -30.01
CA GLN A 208 -4.07 -7.24 -30.66
C GLN A 208 -5.08 -7.82 -29.68
N ALA A 209 -4.65 -8.24 -28.48
CA ALA A 209 -5.50 -8.77 -27.43
C ALA A 209 -6.59 -7.77 -27.02
N MET A 210 -6.25 -6.47 -26.87
CA MET A 210 -7.23 -5.42 -26.59
C MET A 210 -8.30 -5.30 -27.68
N GLN A 211 -7.91 -5.34 -28.94
CA GLN A 211 -8.86 -5.32 -30.07
C GLN A 211 -9.77 -6.56 -30.06
N TYR A 212 -9.20 -7.74 -29.82
CA TYR A 212 -9.96 -8.99 -29.73
C TYR A 212 -10.93 -9.02 -28.54
N SER A 213 -10.50 -8.57 -27.36
CA SER A 213 -11.35 -8.46 -26.17
C SER A 213 -12.55 -7.54 -26.41
N GLN A 214 -12.35 -6.39 -27.06
CA GLN A 214 -13.43 -5.49 -27.42
C GLN A 214 -14.40 -6.12 -28.42
N MET A 215 -13.89 -6.80 -29.45
CA MET A 215 -14.71 -7.51 -30.43
C MET A 215 -15.54 -8.63 -29.78
N LEU A 216 -14.94 -9.40 -28.88
CA LEU A 216 -15.62 -10.47 -28.14
C LEU A 216 -16.76 -9.92 -27.29
N LYS A 217 -16.50 -8.86 -26.51
CA LYS A 217 -17.53 -8.16 -25.71
C LYS A 217 -18.69 -7.66 -26.57
N GLN A 218 -18.40 -7.07 -27.73
CA GLN A 218 -19.44 -6.61 -28.66
C GLN A 218 -20.29 -7.77 -29.19
N LYS A 219 -19.66 -8.90 -29.55
CA LYS A 219 -20.37 -10.10 -30.01
C LYS A 219 -21.24 -10.71 -28.91
N GLU A 220 -20.72 -10.81 -27.69
CA GLU A 220 -21.48 -11.31 -26.53
C GLU A 220 -22.68 -10.43 -26.21
N GLU A 221 -22.51 -9.10 -26.26
CA GLU A 221 -23.62 -8.16 -26.02
C GLU A 221 -24.71 -8.29 -27.10
N GLN A 222 -24.32 -8.40 -28.38
CA GLN A 222 -25.26 -8.63 -29.48
C GLN A 222 -25.99 -9.97 -29.35
N ALA A 223 -25.27 -11.05 -29.01
CA ALA A 223 -25.86 -12.37 -28.81
C ALA A 223 -26.86 -12.35 -27.63
N LYS A 224 -26.50 -11.69 -26.52
CA LYS A 224 -27.38 -11.57 -25.34
C LYS A 224 -28.65 -10.76 -25.65
N LYS A 225 -28.54 -9.69 -26.44
CA LYS A 225 -29.72 -8.92 -26.91
C LYS A 225 -30.62 -9.77 -27.80
N ALA A 226 -30.07 -10.49 -28.78
CA ALA A 226 -30.82 -11.37 -29.65
C ALA A 226 -31.53 -12.51 -28.89
N GLN A 227 -30.86 -13.11 -27.90
CA GLN A 227 -31.45 -14.14 -27.04
C GLN A 227 -32.58 -13.57 -26.16
N ALA A 228 -32.41 -12.37 -25.60
CA ALA A 228 -33.45 -11.74 -24.79
C ALA A 228 -34.70 -11.39 -25.63
N GLU A 229 -34.53 -10.95 -26.87
CA GLU A 229 -35.63 -10.70 -27.81
C GLU A 229 -36.34 -12.00 -28.21
N GLN A 230 -35.59 -13.07 -28.49
CA GLN A 230 -36.17 -14.39 -28.75
C GLN A 230 -36.94 -14.94 -27.54
N GLN A 231 -36.39 -14.83 -26.33
CA GLN A 231 -37.08 -15.27 -25.11
C GLN A 231 -38.36 -14.46 -24.85
N ARG A 232 -38.35 -13.14 -25.10
CA ARG A 232 -39.55 -12.30 -25.00
C ARG A 232 -40.60 -12.68 -26.05
N ALA A 233 -40.19 -12.97 -27.28
CA ALA A 233 -41.11 -13.41 -28.33
C ALA A 233 -41.75 -14.77 -28.01
N ILE A 234 -40.98 -15.72 -27.49
CA ILE A 234 -41.50 -17.03 -27.06
C ILE A 234 -42.44 -16.89 -25.86
N ALA A 235 -42.08 -16.08 -24.86
CA ALA A 235 -42.94 -15.82 -23.70
C ALA A 235 -44.26 -15.12 -24.09
N ALA A 236 -44.21 -14.20 -25.05
CA ALA A 236 -45.41 -13.54 -25.57
C ALA A 236 -46.32 -14.50 -26.36
N GLN A 237 -45.76 -15.49 -27.06
CA GLN A 237 -46.53 -16.53 -27.75
C GLN A 237 -47.13 -17.56 -26.78
N GLN A 238 -46.47 -17.84 -25.65
CA GLN A 238 -46.99 -18.77 -24.62
C GLN A 238 -48.07 -18.15 -23.72
N ALA A 239 -48.17 -16.81 -23.69
CA ALA A 239 -49.17 -16.07 -22.92
C ALA A 239 -50.45 -15.73 -23.73
N ALA A 240 -50.50 -16.10 -25.00
CA ALA A 240 -51.64 -15.93 -25.91
C ALA A 240 -52.39 -17.25 -26.10
#